data_AF-A0AAV1SQY4-F1
#
_entry.id   AF-A0AAV1SQY4-F1
#
_cell.length_a   1.000
_cell.length_b   1.000
_cell.length_c   1.000
_cell.angle_alpha   90.00
_cell.angle_beta   90.00
_cell.angle_gamma   90.00
#
_symmetry.space_group_name_H-M   'P 1'
#
loop_
_entity.id
_entity.type
_entity.pdbx_description
1 polymer ?
#
loop_
_entity_poly.entity_id
_entity_poly.type
_entity_poly.pdbx_seq_one_letter_code
_entity_poly.pdbx_strand_id
1 'polypeptide(L)'
;MEEGYRDGDQLDRAAIARWSAGCDDRSYGRVLVRFGVAGVTGSAGEANWMWRKGLQRSFFLIKAFAAGVILATGFIHILPDAFGSLTSPCLGQNPWGRFPFAGFVAMLSAIGTLMMESFATGYHKRFELRKPQQISGDHEENGVGSDDNGASGGHIHGPVFALKRTNSSDLIRHRIVSQVLELGIVVHSVIIGLSLGASKSKTTIKPLVAALSFHQFFEGMGLGGCISQAKFKVQTKVIMILFFSLTTPTGVAIGIWISRSYNETSPNALIVQGILNSASAGILIYMALVDLLGADFMNSNMLCNLRLQLGAHLTLLVGALSMSLLAIWEGN
;
A
#
# COMPACT_ATOMS: atom_id res chain seq x y z
N MET A 1 -12.73 4.18 53.69
CA MET A 1 -11.85 4.04 52.52
C MET A 1 -12.12 2.78 51.68
N GLU A 2 -13.27 2.11 51.83
CA GLU A 2 -13.58 0.82 51.17
C GLU A 2 -14.86 0.81 50.32
N GLU A 3 -15.49 1.98 50.13
CA GLU A 3 -16.70 2.13 49.28
C GLU A 3 -16.37 2.55 47.83
N GLY A 4 -15.25 3.26 47.59
CA GLY A 4 -14.87 3.74 46.25
C GLY A 4 -14.25 2.69 45.31
N TYR A 5 -13.84 1.52 45.82
CA TYR A 5 -13.26 0.44 44.99
C TYR A 5 -14.34 -0.49 44.41
N ARG A 6 -15.52 -0.55 45.05
CA ARG A 6 -16.63 -1.43 44.64
C ARG A 6 -17.47 -0.83 43.50
N ASP A 7 -17.57 0.50 43.44
CA ASP A 7 -18.26 1.21 42.36
C ASP A 7 -17.49 1.16 41.04
N GLY A 8 -16.15 1.18 41.07
CA GLY A 8 -15.30 0.99 39.89
C GLY A 8 -15.46 -0.41 39.28
N ASP A 9 -15.46 -1.45 40.12
CA ASP A 9 -15.60 -2.84 39.67
C ASP A 9 -17.03 -3.17 39.20
N GLN A 10 -18.07 -2.51 39.74
CA GLN A 10 -19.45 -2.64 39.25
C GLN A 10 -19.72 -1.84 37.98
N LEU A 11 -19.15 -0.64 37.82
CA LEU A 11 -19.19 0.12 36.57
C LEU A 11 -18.39 -0.57 35.47
N ASP A 12 -17.24 -1.17 35.80
CA ASP A 12 -16.45 -1.99 34.88
C ASP A 12 -17.16 -3.28 34.50
N ARG A 13 -17.84 -3.97 35.45
CA ARG A 13 -18.66 -5.15 35.12
C ARG A 13 -19.92 -4.80 34.34
N ALA A 14 -20.56 -3.66 34.60
CA ALA A 14 -21.69 -3.17 33.83
C ALA A 14 -21.25 -2.72 32.43
N ALA A 15 -20.05 -2.15 32.27
CA ALA A 15 -19.43 -1.91 30.98
C ALA A 15 -19.13 -3.24 30.28
N ILE A 16 -18.41 -4.17 30.90
CA ILE A 16 -18.11 -5.51 30.35
C ILE A 16 -19.40 -6.25 29.96
N ALA A 17 -20.47 -6.18 30.74
CA ALA A 17 -21.77 -6.77 30.41
C ALA A 17 -22.48 -6.03 29.25
N ARG A 18 -22.35 -4.70 29.15
CA ARG A 18 -22.87 -3.90 28.03
C ARG A 18 -22.08 -4.08 26.73
N TRP A 19 -20.81 -4.47 26.83
CA TRP A 19 -19.90 -4.81 25.72
C TRP A 19 -19.99 -6.30 25.31
N SER A 20 -20.23 -7.21 26.26
CA SER A 20 -20.52 -8.63 25.99
C SER A 20 -21.90 -8.83 25.35
N ALA A 21 -22.89 -8.01 25.73
CA ALA A 21 -24.23 -8.02 25.13
C ALA A 21 -24.33 -7.28 23.78
N GLY A 22 -23.25 -6.65 23.30
CA GLY A 22 -23.21 -5.91 22.03
C GLY A 22 -22.55 -6.70 20.90
N CYS A 23 -23.30 -7.59 20.24
CA CYS A 23 -22.87 -8.46 19.14
C CYS A 23 -22.36 -7.79 17.85
N ASP A 24 -22.00 -6.50 17.83
CA ASP A 24 -21.76 -5.74 16.59
C ASP A 24 -20.29 -5.41 16.31
N ASP A 25 -19.42 -5.37 17.33
CA ASP A 25 -18.04 -4.86 17.16
C ASP A 25 -17.10 -5.88 16.47
N ARG A 26 -17.34 -7.17 16.71
CA ARG A 26 -16.71 -8.26 15.95
C ARG A 26 -17.10 -8.23 14.47
N SER A 27 -18.19 -7.55 14.11
CA SER A 27 -18.69 -7.47 12.73
C SER A 27 -17.95 -6.44 11.90
N TYR A 28 -17.56 -5.29 12.45
CA TYR A 28 -16.85 -4.24 11.70
C TYR A 28 -15.45 -4.69 11.24
N GLY A 29 -14.64 -5.28 12.13
CA GLY A 29 -13.36 -5.88 11.75
C GLY A 29 -13.51 -6.98 10.69
N ARG A 30 -14.55 -7.82 10.78
CA ARG A 30 -14.85 -8.84 9.76
C ARG A 30 -15.27 -8.22 8.42
N VAL A 31 -15.99 -7.11 8.42
CA VAL A 31 -16.38 -6.37 7.21
C VAL A 31 -15.13 -5.81 6.53
N LEU A 32 -14.27 -5.10 7.25
CA LEU A 32 -13.00 -4.56 6.74
C LEU A 32 -12.11 -5.66 6.12
N VAL A 33 -11.96 -6.80 6.80
CA VAL A 33 -11.23 -7.96 6.26
C VAL A 33 -11.87 -8.49 4.98
N ARG A 34 -13.20 -8.65 4.96
CA ARG A 34 -13.90 -9.18 3.79
C ARG A 34 -13.75 -8.26 2.58
N PHE A 35 -13.86 -6.95 2.76
CA PHE A 35 -13.67 -5.98 1.68
C PHE A 35 -12.21 -5.90 1.22
N GLY A 36 -11.25 -5.91 2.14
CA GLY A 36 -9.83 -5.96 1.79
C GLY A 36 -9.45 -7.24 1.04
N VAL A 37 -9.82 -8.41 1.56
CA VAL A 37 -9.59 -9.71 0.90
C VAL A 37 -10.28 -9.73 -0.47
N ALA A 38 -11.51 -9.22 -0.58
CA ALA A 38 -12.23 -9.15 -1.86
C ALA A 38 -11.51 -8.24 -2.87
N GLY A 39 -10.95 -7.11 -2.43
CA GLY A 39 -10.17 -6.20 -3.29
C GLY A 39 -8.92 -6.88 -3.86
N VAL A 40 -8.15 -7.59 -3.03
CA VAL A 40 -6.91 -8.26 -3.49
C VAL A 40 -7.20 -9.55 -4.27
N THR A 41 -8.13 -10.39 -3.79
CA THR A 41 -8.46 -11.67 -4.46
C THR A 41 -9.27 -11.45 -5.74
N GLY A 42 -10.16 -10.46 -5.76
CA GLY A 42 -10.85 -10.00 -6.95
C GLY A 42 -9.87 -9.48 -7.99
N SER A 43 -8.98 -8.55 -7.64
CA SER A 43 -7.99 -8.04 -8.61
C SER A 43 -6.95 -9.08 -9.03
N ALA A 44 -6.47 -9.97 -8.16
CA ALA A 44 -5.50 -11.01 -8.54
C ALA A 44 -6.12 -12.15 -9.37
N GLY A 45 -7.36 -12.54 -9.05
CA GLY A 45 -8.12 -13.56 -9.79
C GLY A 45 -8.67 -13.02 -11.12
N GLU A 46 -9.24 -11.82 -11.11
CA GLU A 46 -9.75 -11.15 -12.30
C GLU A 46 -8.62 -10.66 -13.19
N ALA A 47 -7.49 -10.17 -12.68
CA ALA A 47 -6.34 -9.85 -13.54
C ALA A 47 -5.89 -11.08 -14.35
N ASN A 48 -5.89 -12.28 -13.74
CA ASN A 48 -5.50 -13.51 -14.43
C ASN A 48 -6.56 -14.00 -15.44
N TRP A 49 -7.83 -13.60 -15.28
CA TRP A 49 -8.95 -13.89 -16.18
C TRP A 49 -9.13 -12.83 -17.29
N MET A 50 -9.04 -11.54 -16.94
CA MET A 50 -9.05 -10.37 -17.82
C MET A 50 -7.83 -10.35 -18.74
N TRP A 51 -6.66 -10.76 -18.26
CA TRP A 51 -5.46 -10.92 -19.10
C TRP A 51 -5.65 -12.02 -20.15
N ARG A 52 -6.43 -13.08 -19.86
CA ARG A 52 -6.79 -14.14 -20.82
C ARG A 52 -7.85 -13.72 -21.84
N LYS A 53 -8.71 -12.74 -21.54
CA LYS A 53 -9.81 -12.28 -22.43
C LYS A 53 -9.53 -10.99 -23.20
N GLY A 54 -8.34 -10.40 -23.09
CA GLY A 54 -7.98 -9.17 -23.82
C GLY A 54 -8.59 -7.88 -23.25
N LEU A 55 -9.02 -7.89 -21.98
CA LEU A 55 -9.64 -6.73 -21.31
C LEU A 55 -8.60 -5.77 -20.67
N GLN A 56 -7.51 -5.51 -21.40
CA GLN A 56 -6.40 -4.67 -20.92
C GLN A 56 -6.85 -3.23 -20.61
N ARG A 57 -7.81 -2.70 -21.38
CA ARG A 57 -8.32 -1.33 -21.21
C ARG A 57 -8.99 -1.11 -19.86
N SER A 58 -9.88 -2.02 -19.45
CA SER A 58 -10.58 -1.89 -18.17
C SER A 58 -9.62 -1.99 -16.98
N PHE A 59 -8.56 -2.81 -17.10
CA PHE A 59 -7.52 -2.90 -16.07
C PHE A 59 -6.81 -1.56 -15.84
N PHE A 60 -6.39 -0.87 -16.90
CA PHE A 60 -5.77 0.46 -16.79
C PHE A 60 -6.71 1.49 -16.17
N LEU A 61 -8.01 1.47 -16.54
CA LEU A 61 -9.01 2.38 -15.98
C LEU A 61 -9.24 2.16 -14.48
N ILE A 62 -9.34 0.90 -14.06
CA ILE A 62 -9.52 0.52 -12.65
C ILE A 62 -8.27 0.89 -11.84
N LYS A 63 -7.06 0.63 -12.38
CA LYS A 63 -5.80 1.03 -11.74
C LYS A 63 -5.69 2.54 -11.59
N ALA A 64 -6.05 3.31 -12.62
CA ALA A 64 -6.05 4.77 -12.55
C ALA A 64 -7.04 5.29 -11.49
N PHE A 65 -8.24 4.70 -11.40
CA PHE A 65 -9.20 5.01 -10.34
C PHE A 65 -8.60 4.73 -8.95
N ALA A 66 -8.03 3.54 -8.74
CA ALA A 66 -7.43 3.15 -7.46
C ALA A 66 -6.26 4.08 -7.08
N ALA A 67 -5.42 4.45 -8.05
CA ALA A 67 -4.34 5.41 -7.84
C ALA A 67 -4.87 6.78 -7.38
N GLY A 68 -6.01 7.23 -7.91
CA GLY A 68 -6.68 8.45 -7.47
C GLY A 68 -7.17 8.38 -6.03
N VAL A 69 -7.79 7.26 -5.65
CA VAL A 69 -8.23 7.02 -4.26
C VAL A 69 -7.03 7.03 -3.29
N ILE A 70 -5.94 6.33 -3.63
CA ILE A 70 -4.73 6.29 -2.79
C ILE A 70 -4.10 7.69 -2.67
N LEU A 71 -3.99 8.42 -3.79
CA LEU A 71 -3.45 9.77 -3.82
C LEU A 71 -4.26 10.72 -2.93
N ALA A 72 -5.59 10.70 -3.05
CA ALA A 72 -6.47 11.51 -2.24
C ALA A 72 -6.44 11.10 -0.77
N THR A 73 -6.28 9.82 -0.46
CA THR A 73 -6.12 9.36 0.94
C THR A 73 -4.87 9.97 1.58
N GLY A 74 -3.74 9.93 0.86
CA GLY A 74 -2.49 10.54 1.32
C GLY A 74 -2.63 12.03 1.60
N PHE A 75 -3.18 12.79 0.66
CA PHE A 75 -3.26 14.26 0.76
C PHE A 75 -4.41 14.81 1.60
N ILE A 76 -5.58 14.18 1.55
CA ILE A 76 -6.83 14.76 2.09
C ILE A 76 -7.21 14.13 3.44
N HIS A 77 -6.84 12.88 3.68
CA HIS A 77 -7.25 12.18 4.90
C HIS A 77 -6.10 12.11 5.91
N ILE A 78 -4.97 11.53 5.52
CA ILE A 78 -3.90 11.20 6.49
C ILE A 78 -3.02 12.40 6.81
N LEU A 79 -2.62 13.16 5.79
CA LEU A 79 -1.71 14.28 5.99
C LEU A 79 -2.35 15.36 6.88
N PRO A 80 -3.62 15.78 6.68
CA PRO A 80 -4.27 16.72 7.58
C PRO A 80 -4.43 16.21 9.02
N ASP A 81 -4.74 14.92 9.21
CA ASP A 81 -4.80 14.31 10.54
C ASP A 81 -3.45 14.34 11.26
N ALA A 82 -2.36 14.16 10.50
CA ALA A 82 -1.02 14.30 11.01
C ALA A 82 -0.71 15.74 11.46
N PHE A 83 -1.14 16.73 10.69
CA PHE A 83 -1.08 18.14 11.09
C PHE A 83 -1.88 18.39 12.36
N GLY A 84 -3.15 17.96 12.42
CA GLY A 84 -4.00 18.12 13.61
C GLY A 84 -3.41 17.50 14.87
N SER A 85 -2.74 16.35 14.74
CA SER A 85 -2.05 15.70 15.85
C SER A 85 -0.81 16.47 16.32
N LEU A 86 0.04 16.90 15.38
CA LEU A 86 1.32 17.57 15.70
C LEU A 86 1.16 19.07 16.02
N THR A 87 0.07 19.71 15.63
CA THR A 87 -0.22 21.12 15.96
C THR A 87 -1.29 21.25 17.05
N SER A 88 -1.60 20.16 17.75
CA SER A 88 -2.57 20.16 18.84
C SER A 88 -2.17 21.13 19.96
N PRO A 89 -3.12 21.87 20.58
CA PRO A 89 -2.84 22.72 21.74
C PRO A 89 -2.24 21.98 22.96
N CYS A 90 -2.39 20.66 23.01
CA CYS A 90 -1.77 19.80 24.03
C CYS A 90 -0.24 19.68 23.85
N LEU A 91 0.29 20.05 22.69
CA LEU A 91 1.71 20.15 22.41
C LEU A 91 2.16 21.61 22.61
N GLY A 92 3.27 21.81 23.32
CA GLY A 92 3.82 23.16 23.49
C GLY A 92 4.10 23.82 22.14
N GLN A 93 3.88 25.14 22.04
CA GLN A 93 4.09 25.91 20.80
C GLN A 93 5.49 25.74 20.18
N ASN A 94 6.50 25.41 21.00
CA ASN A 94 7.86 25.17 20.57
C ASN A 94 8.25 23.71 20.86
N PRO A 95 8.76 22.94 19.88
CA PRO A 95 8.96 23.27 18.46
C PRO A 95 7.70 23.06 17.58
N TRP A 96 6.69 22.34 18.09
CA TRP A 96 5.62 21.73 17.31
C TRP A 96 4.69 22.71 16.57
N GLY A 97 4.43 23.88 17.15
CA GLY A 97 3.60 24.92 16.53
C GLY A 97 4.35 25.84 15.56
N ARG A 98 5.68 25.79 15.51
CA ARG A 98 6.51 26.70 14.69
C ARG A 98 6.97 26.12 13.36
N PHE A 99 7.04 24.80 13.25
CA PHE A 99 7.54 24.12 12.06
C PHE A 99 6.57 23.02 11.64
N PRO A 100 6.24 22.89 10.34
CA PRO A 100 5.31 21.88 9.84
C PRO A 100 5.97 20.49 9.83
N PHE A 101 6.18 19.92 11.02
CA PHE A 101 6.78 18.59 11.19
C PHE A 101 6.04 17.52 10.40
N ALA A 102 4.71 17.65 10.27
CA ALA A 102 3.93 16.69 9.51
C ALA A 102 4.35 16.63 8.03
N GLY A 103 4.38 17.79 7.37
CA GLY A 103 4.84 17.90 5.98
C GLY A 103 6.32 17.50 5.82
N PHE A 104 7.17 17.86 6.79
CA PHE A 104 8.59 17.49 6.76
C PHE A 104 8.80 15.97 6.83
N VAL A 105 8.15 15.29 7.77
CA VAL A 105 8.24 13.83 7.91
C VAL A 105 7.64 13.13 6.69
N ALA A 106 6.52 13.62 6.15
CA ALA A 106 5.94 13.09 4.92
C ALA A 106 6.91 13.20 3.73
N MET A 107 7.55 14.35 3.56
CA MET A 107 8.57 14.55 2.52
C MET A 107 9.78 13.62 2.71
N LEU A 108 10.32 13.52 3.93
CA LEU A 108 11.43 12.61 4.22
C LEU A 108 11.06 11.16 3.95
N SER A 109 9.83 10.77 4.27
CA SER A 109 9.34 9.42 4.02
C SER A 109 9.23 9.14 2.52
N ALA A 110 8.70 10.08 1.72
CA ALA A 110 8.65 9.94 0.27
C ALA A 110 10.05 9.83 -0.36
N ILE A 111 11.01 10.66 0.08
CA ILE A 111 12.41 10.57 -0.35
C ILE A 111 13.02 9.24 0.08
N GLY A 112 12.76 8.79 1.31
CA GLY A 112 13.21 7.50 1.83
C GLY A 112 12.70 6.33 0.99
N THR A 113 11.42 6.35 0.60
CA THR A 113 10.83 5.36 -0.30
C THR A 113 11.55 5.34 -1.66
N LEU A 114 11.76 6.51 -2.27
CA LEU A 114 12.52 6.64 -3.51
C LEU A 114 13.94 6.07 -3.38
N MET A 115 14.64 6.41 -2.30
CA MET A 115 15.99 5.90 -2.04
C MET A 115 15.98 4.38 -1.92
N MET A 116 15.05 3.82 -1.15
CA MET A 116 14.92 2.37 -0.97
C MET A 116 14.63 1.66 -2.30
N GLU A 117 13.69 2.16 -3.10
CA GLU A 117 13.35 1.59 -4.41
C GLU A 117 14.54 1.67 -5.38
N SER A 118 15.24 2.81 -5.39
CA SER A 118 16.42 3.05 -6.23
C SER A 118 17.59 2.14 -5.86
N PHE A 119 17.90 2.01 -4.57
CA PHE A 119 18.93 1.10 -4.09
C PHE A 119 18.56 -0.35 -4.37
N ALA A 120 17.36 -0.80 -4.01
CA ALA A 120 16.92 -2.17 -4.26
C ALA A 120 17.01 -2.54 -5.75
N THR A 121 16.52 -1.65 -6.62
CA THR A 121 16.57 -1.85 -8.08
C THR A 121 18.01 -1.82 -8.59
N GLY A 122 18.84 -0.91 -8.08
CA GLY A 122 20.24 -0.77 -8.42
C GLY A 122 21.08 -1.98 -8.02
N TYR A 123 20.92 -2.48 -6.80
CA TYR A 123 21.60 -3.68 -6.30
C TYR A 123 21.26 -4.90 -7.15
N HIS A 124 19.97 -5.11 -7.45
CA HIS A 124 19.55 -6.24 -8.28
C HIS A 124 20.07 -6.13 -9.71
N LYS A 125 19.98 -4.94 -10.33
CA LYS A 125 20.49 -4.73 -11.68
C LYS A 125 21.99 -4.97 -11.75
N ARG A 126 22.76 -4.50 -10.76
CA ARG A 126 24.21 -4.76 -10.67
C ARG A 126 24.52 -6.24 -10.42
N PHE A 127 23.73 -6.92 -9.59
CA PHE A 127 23.90 -8.35 -9.33
C PHE A 127 23.64 -9.20 -10.60
N GLU A 128 22.56 -8.91 -11.34
CA GLU A 128 22.26 -9.59 -12.60
C GLU A 128 23.31 -9.29 -13.70
N LEU A 129 23.86 -8.08 -13.73
CA LEU A 129 24.97 -7.75 -14.64
C LEU A 129 26.30 -8.43 -14.26
N ARG A 130 26.46 -8.81 -12.99
CA ARG A 130 27.70 -9.40 -12.44
C ARG A 130 27.68 -10.93 -12.42
N LYS A 131 26.54 -11.57 -12.70
CA LYS A 131 26.50 -13.04 -12.92
C LYS A 131 27.38 -13.39 -14.12
N PRO A 132 28.41 -14.25 -13.94
CA PRO A 132 29.19 -14.74 -15.06
C PRO A 132 28.25 -15.48 -16.03
N GLN A 133 28.44 -15.20 -17.31
CA GLN A 133 27.75 -15.85 -18.40
C GLN A 133 27.99 -17.36 -18.31
N GLN A 134 27.04 -18.13 -17.77
CA GLN A 134 27.03 -19.57 -17.95
C GLN A 134 26.76 -19.81 -19.42
N ILE A 135 27.84 -20.01 -20.19
CA ILE A 135 27.79 -20.75 -21.44
C ILE A 135 27.27 -22.13 -21.04
N SER A 136 26.01 -22.42 -21.34
CA SER A 136 25.51 -23.79 -21.34
C SER A 136 26.32 -24.55 -22.37
N GLY A 137 27.30 -25.32 -21.90
CA GLY A 137 27.82 -26.44 -22.65
C GLY A 137 26.85 -27.59 -22.50
N ASP A 138 26.00 -27.78 -23.50
CA ASP A 138 25.29 -29.04 -23.70
C ASP A 138 25.91 -29.74 -24.91
N HIS A 139 26.29 -31.00 -24.69
CA HIS A 139 27.07 -31.89 -25.55
C HIS A 139 26.45 -32.16 -26.93
N GLU A 140 27.29 -32.24 -27.97
CA GLU A 140 27.17 -33.28 -29.01
C GLU A 140 28.55 -33.81 -29.43
N GLU A 141 28.73 -35.12 -29.32
CA GLU A 141 29.81 -35.92 -29.93
C GLU A 141 29.56 -36.06 -31.45
N ASN A 142 30.59 -35.79 -32.28
CA ASN A 142 31.09 -36.68 -33.35
C ASN A 142 31.95 -35.91 -34.39
N GLY A 143 33.12 -36.46 -34.73
CA GLY A 143 33.72 -36.32 -36.07
C GLY A 143 35.05 -35.57 -36.21
N VAL A 144 36.11 -36.37 -36.40
CA VAL A 144 37.47 -36.13 -36.94
C VAL A 144 37.66 -34.96 -37.92
N GLY A 145 38.77 -34.22 -37.81
CA GLY A 145 39.38 -33.42 -38.90
C GLY A 145 40.39 -32.36 -38.45
N SER A 146 41.58 -32.34 -39.05
CA SER A 146 42.80 -31.58 -38.70
C SER A 146 42.76 -30.05 -38.89
N ASP A 147 43.73 -29.39 -38.22
CA ASP A 147 44.45 -28.13 -38.50
C ASP A 147 43.87 -27.12 -39.51
N ASP A 148 43.64 -25.85 -39.09
CA ASP A 148 44.46 -24.68 -39.45
C ASP A 148 43.82 -23.32 -39.04
N ASN A 149 44.69 -22.31 -38.96
CA ASN A 149 44.44 -20.90 -38.62
C ASN A 149 43.22 -20.22 -39.29
N GLY A 150 42.54 -19.34 -38.54
CA GLY A 150 41.67 -18.32 -39.14
C GLY A 150 40.83 -17.51 -38.16
N ALA A 151 41.22 -16.26 -37.92
CA ALA A 151 40.37 -15.26 -37.27
C ALA A 151 39.14 -14.96 -38.15
N SER A 152 37.92 -15.06 -37.60
CA SER A 152 36.77 -14.20 -37.96
C SER A 152 35.52 -14.58 -37.15
N GLY A 153 34.71 -13.57 -36.80
CA GLY A 153 33.26 -13.77 -36.70
C GLY A 153 32.66 -13.83 -35.30
N GLY A 154 32.80 -12.76 -34.50
CA GLY A 154 31.92 -12.53 -33.36
C GLY A 154 30.46 -12.37 -33.83
N HIS A 155 29.66 -13.43 -33.70
CA HIS A 155 28.23 -13.37 -34.00
C HIS A 155 27.40 -13.03 -32.76
N ILE A 156 26.59 -11.99 -32.97
CA ILE A 156 25.87 -11.18 -32.00
C ILE A 156 24.58 -11.89 -31.56
N HIS A 157 24.50 -12.35 -30.31
CA HIS A 157 23.22 -12.71 -29.66
C HIS A 157 22.48 -11.46 -29.12
N GLY A 158 22.47 -10.38 -29.90
CA GLY A 158 22.05 -9.03 -29.49
C GLY A 158 20.57 -8.86 -29.14
N PRO A 159 19.60 -9.37 -29.92
CA PRO A 159 18.18 -9.05 -29.68
C PRO A 159 17.54 -9.90 -28.60
N VAL A 160 17.77 -11.23 -28.63
CA VAL A 160 17.09 -12.19 -27.73
C VAL A 160 17.63 -12.07 -26.31
N PHE A 161 18.94 -11.86 -26.15
CA PHE A 161 19.56 -11.68 -24.85
C PHE A 161 19.23 -10.32 -24.23
N ALA A 162 19.21 -9.25 -25.03
CA ALA A 162 18.74 -7.94 -24.58
C ALA A 162 17.28 -8.00 -24.13
N LEU A 163 16.39 -8.65 -24.89
CA LEU A 163 14.98 -8.83 -24.56
C LEU A 163 14.77 -9.69 -23.30
N LYS A 164 15.58 -10.73 -23.08
CA LYS A 164 15.52 -11.54 -21.85
C LYS A 164 15.97 -10.73 -20.62
N ARG A 165 16.97 -9.85 -20.78
CA ARG A 165 17.48 -8.97 -19.72
C ARG A 165 16.52 -7.83 -19.37
N THR A 166 15.86 -7.21 -20.36
CA THR A 166 14.84 -6.17 -20.12
C THR A 166 13.65 -6.76 -19.39
N ASN A 167 13.11 -7.89 -19.86
CA ASN A 167 11.99 -8.58 -19.21
C ASN A 167 12.32 -9.00 -17.76
N SER A 168 13.54 -9.47 -17.49
CA SER A 168 13.97 -9.79 -16.11
C SER A 168 14.03 -8.54 -15.22
N SER A 169 14.56 -7.44 -15.76
CA SER A 169 14.69 -6.16 -15.05
C SER A 169 13.32 -5.56 -14.72
N ASP A 170 12.37 -5.61 -15.66
CA ASP A 170 11.00 -5.12 -15.46
C ASP A 170 10.27 -5.96 -14.41
N LEU A 171 10.42 -7.29 -14.45
CA LEU A 171 9.85 -8.17 -13.43
C LEU A 171 10.43 -7.89 -12.03
N ILE A 172 11.72 -7.63 -11.92
CA ILE A 172 12.36 -7.27 -10.65
C ILE A 172 11.81 -5.95 -10.13
N ARG A 173 11.70 -4.93 -11.00
CA ARG A 173 11.10 -3.65 -10.64
C ARG A 173 9.69 -3.82 -10.12
N HIS A 174 8.84 -4.58 -10.82
CA HIS A 174 7.47 -4.86 -10.36
C HIS A 174 7.44 -5.57 -9.00
N ARG A 175 8.41 -6.45 -8.71
CA ARG A 175 8.52 -7.10 -7.39
C ARG A 175 8.87 -6.10 -6.29
N ILE A 176 9.86 -5.25 -6.53
CA ILE A 176 10.30 -4.22 -5.56
C ILE A 176 9.15 -3.26 -5.30
N VAL A 177 8.54 -2.70 -6.35
CA VAL A 177 7.37 -1.82 -6.25
C VAL A 177 6.25 -2.52 -5.47
N SER A 178 5.97 -3.79 -5.74
CA SER A 178 4.93 -4.54 -5.02
C SER A 178 5.25 -4.75 -3.55
N GLN A 179 6.52 -4.93 -3.16
CA GLN A 179 6.94 -5.08 -1.76
C GLN A 179 6.96 -3.75 -1.01
N VAL A 180 7.38 -2.67 -1.67
CA VAL A 180 7.37 -1.31 -1.12
C VAL A 180 5.92 -0.84 -0.93
N LEU A 181 5.05 -1.09 -1.92
CA LEU A 181 3.60 -0.85 -1.81
C LEU A 181 3.01 -1.61 -0.63
N GLU A 182 3.31 -2.90 -0.51
CA GLU A 182 2.82 -3.72 0.60
C GLU A 182 3.28 -3.18 1.96
N LEU A 183 4.55 -2.80 2.09
CA LEU A 183 5.08 -2.23 3.34
C LEU A 183 4.38 -0.91 3.68
N GLY A 184 4.17 -0.03 2.70
CA GLY A 184 3.47 1.23 2.88
C GLY A 184 2.03 1.04 3.32
N ILE A 185 1.30 0.13 2.67
CA ILE A 185 -0.07 -0.23 3.02
C ILE A 185 -0.14 -0.89 4.40
N VAL A 186 0.82 -1.74 4.78
CA VAL A 186 0.86 -2.37 6.11
C VAL A 186 1.04 -1.32 7.19
N VAL A 187 2.02 -0.42 7.06
CA VAL A 187 2.23 0.66 8.04
C VAL A 187 0.97 1.51 8.16
N HIS A 188 0.38 1.90 7.03
CA HIS A 188 -0.85 2.67 6.99
C HIS A 188 -2.04 1.97 7.68
N SER A 189 -2.25 0.69 7.35
CA SER A 189 -3.34 -0.15 7.86
C SER A 189 -3.25 -0.38 9.37
N VAL A 190 -2.04 -0.49 9.94
CA VAL A 190 -1.85 -0.57 11.40
C VAL A 190 -2.34 0.70 12.06
N ILE A 191 -1.96 1.87 11.53
CA ILE A 191 -2.26 3.16 12.16
C ILE A 191 -3.75 3.46 12.09
N ILE A 192 -4.38 3.25 10.92
CA ILE A 192 -5.84 3.34 10.78
C ILE A 192 -6.54 2.42 11.78
N GLY A 193 -6.10 1.15 11.86
CA GLY A 193 -6.69 0.17 12.76
C GLY A 193 -6.59 0.63 14.22
N LEU A 194 -5.42 1.12 14.63
CA LEU A 194 -5.18 1.64 15.98
C LEU A 194 -6.13 2.80 16.30
N SER A 195 -6.24 3.78 15.39
CA SER A 195 -7.12 4.95 15.56
C SER A 195 -8.60 4.57 15.62
N LEU A 196 -9.06 3.67 14.75
CA LEU A 196 -10.43 3.15 14.77
C LEU A 196 -10.72 2.40 16.08
N GLY A 197 -9.80 1.54 16.52
CA GLY A 197 -9.95 0.77 17.76
C GLY A 197 -9.89 1.62 19.04
N ALA A 198 -9.23 2.78 18.99
CA ALA A 198 -9.18 3.73 20.09
C ALA A 198 -10.43 4.61 20.19
N SER A 199 -11.23 4.71 19.12
CA SER A 199 -12.40 5.60 19.07
C SER A 199 -13.56 5.12 19.95
N LYS A 200 -14.14 6.03 20.76
CA LYS A 200 -15.17 5.70 21.77
C LYS A 200 -16.62 5.99 21.31
N SER A 201 -16.83 6.59 20.14
CA SER A 201 -18.14 7.08 19.68
C SER A 201 -18.78 6.19 18.61
N LYS A 202 -19.91 5.55 18.94
CA LYS A 202 -20.64 4.65 18.03
C LYS A 202 -21.28 5.36 16.82
N THR A 203 -21.59 6.64 16.94
CA THR A 203 -22.15 7.45 15.83
C THR A 203 -21.07 7.82 14.81
N THR A 204 -19.81 7.89 15.23
CA THR A 204 -18.64 8.17 14.38
C THR A 204 -18.10 6.88 13.74
N ILE A 205 -18.18 5.74 14.42
CA ILE A 205 -17.66 4.45 13.93
C ILE A 205 -18.38 3.96 12.65
N LYS A 206 -19.69 4.17 12.50
CA LYS A 206 -20.45 3.65 11.34
C LYS A 206 -20.04 4.29 10.00
N PRO A 207 -20.02 5.64 9.87
CA PRO A 207 -19.49 6.29 8.67
C PRO A 207 -18.02 5.96 8.42
N LEU A 208 -17.20 5.95 9.48
CA LEU A 208 -15.77 5.64 9.40
C LEU A 208 -15.52 4.23 8.85
N VAL A 209 -16.26 3.21 9.32
CA VAL A 209 -16.11 1.85 8.79
C VAL A 209 -16.58 1.75 7.34
N ALA A 210 -17.61 2.50 6.92
CA ALA A 210 -18.06 2.51 5.53
C ALA A 210 -16.99 3.13 4.60
N ALA A 211 -16.44 4.28 4.99
CA ALA A 211 -15.38 4.95 4.26
C ALA A 211 -14.07 4.13 4.23
N LEU A 212 -13.66 3.55 5.37
CA LEU A 212 -12.51 2.67 5.46
C LEU A 212 -12.70 1.38 4.66
N SER A 213 -13.92 0.83 4.56
CA SER A 213 -14.19 -0.34 3.71
C SER A 213 -14.06 0.00 2.22
N PHE A 214 -14.52 1.18 1.81
CA PHE A 214 -14.35 1.68 0.44
C PHE A 214 -12.87 1.86 0.12
N HIS A 215 -12.14 2.53 1.02
CA HIS A 215 -10.70 2.75 0.92
C HIS A 215 -9.91 1.42 0.83
N GLN A 216 -10.11 0.49 1.79
CA GLN A 216 -9.41 -0.80 1.85
C GLN A 216 -9.68 -1.67 0.61
N PHE A 217 -10.86 -1.56 0.00
CA PHE A 217 -11.15 -2.26 -1.25
C PHE A 217 -10.26 -1.79 -2.41
N PHE A 218 -10.12 -0.46 -2.60
CA PHE A 218 -9.33 0.09 -3.70
C PHE A 218 -7.82 -0.01 -3.45
N GLU A 219 -7.37 0.09 -2.20
CA GLU A 219 -5.98 -0.24 -1.83
C GLU A 219 -5.65 -1.70 -2.15
N GLY A 220 -6.56 -2.62 -1.83
CA GLY A 220 -6.44 -4.04 -2.15
C GLY A 220 -6.39 -4.30 -3.66
N MET A 221 -7.16 -3.56 -4.46
CA MET A 221 -7.08 -3.64 -5.92
C MET A 221 -5.75 -3.11 -6.47
N GLY A 222 -5.21 -2.01 -5.91
CA GLY A 222 -3.89 -1.50 -6.25
C GLY A 222 -2.79 -2.54 -5.99
N LEU A 223 -2.81 -3.13 -4.79
CA LEU A 223 -1.87 -4.17 -4.40
C LEU A 223 -1.97 -5.42 -5.29
N GLY A 224 -3.18 -5.91 -5.56
CA GLY A 224 -3.37 -7.06 -6.45
C GLY A 224 -2.94 -6.78 -7.90
N GLY A 225 -3.11 -5.54 -8.37
CA GLY A 225 -2.53 -5.05 -9.62
C GLY A 225 -1.00 -5.18 -9.66
N CYS A 226 -0.30 -4.81 -8.59
CA CYS A 226 1.16 -4.96 -8.50
C CYS A 226 1.58 -6.44 -8.37
N ILE A 227 0.89 -7.24 -7.56
CA ILE A 227 1.15 -8.67 -7.37
C ILE A 227 1.00 -9.45 -8.69
N SER A 228 -0.01 -9.11 -9.50
CA SER A 228 -0.23 -9.75 -10.80
C SER A 228 0.90 -9.48 -11.80
N GLN A 229 1.45 -8.26 -11.82
CA GLN A 229 2.57 -7.87 -12.67
C GLN A 229 3.91 -8.48 -12.21
N ALA A 230 4.10 -8.64 -10.90
CA ALA A 230 5.34 -9.14 -10.30
C ALA A 230 5.59 -10.66 -10.50
N LYS A 231 4.61 -11.40 -11.04
CA LYS A 231 4.66 -12.85 -11.31
C LYS A 231 5.25 -13.65 -10.13
N PHE A 232 4.81 -13.34 -8.92
CA PHE A 232 5.26 -14.04 -7.70
C PHE A 232 4.82 -15.51 -7.69
N LYS A 233 5.56 -16.34 -6.93
CA LYS A 233 5.10 -17.70 -6.58
C LYS A 233 3.81 -17.62 -5.77
N VAL A 234 2.93 -18.61 -5.90
CA VAL A 234 1.64 -18.64 -5.19
C VAL A 234 1.81 -18.47 -3.69
N GLN A 235 2.84 -19.09 -3.10
CA GLN A 235 3.18 -18.92 -1.68
C GLN A 235 3.38 -17.45 -1.28
N THR A 236 4.20 -16.70 -2.03
CA THR A 236 4.41 -15.27 -1.79
C THR A 236 3.10 -14.49 -1.94
N LYS A 237 2.30 -14.76 -2.98
CA LYS A 237 1.00 -14.10 -3.17
C LYS A 237 0.08 -14.31 -1.97
N VAL A 238 0.00 -15.55 -1.46
CA VAL A 238 -0.82 -15.90 -0.30
C VAL A 238 -0.32 -15.18 0.95
N ILE A 239 1.00 -15.18 1.19
CA ILE A 239 1.61 -14.47 2.32
C ILE A 239 1.26 -12.98 2.28
N MET A 240 1.39 -12.35 1.11
CA MET A 240 1.10 -10.92 0.96
C MET A 240 -0.38 -10.58 1.20
N ILE A 241 -1.29 -11.41 0.66
CA ILE A 241 -2.74 -11.27 0.90
C ILE A 241 -3.06 -11.42 2.38
N LEU A 242 -2.42 -12.37 3.07
CA LEU A 242 -2.60 -12.59 4.50
C LEU A 242 -2.13 -11.39 5.33
N PHE A 243 -0.95 -10.83 5.04
CA PHE A 243 -0.47 -9.63 5.73
C PHE A 243 -1.40 -8.45 5.52
N PHE A 244 -1.81 -8.16 4.28
CA PHE A 244 -2.77 -7.09 4.01
C PHE A 244 -4.08 -7.26 4.80
N SER A 245 -4.60 -8.48 4.88
CA SER A 245 -5.90 -8.76 5.49
C SER A 245 -5.86 -8.77 7.02
N LEU A 246 -4.75 -9.20 7.62
CA LEU A 246 -4.62 -9.32 9.08
C LEU A 246 -4.15 -8.03 9.76
N THR A 247 -3.48 -7.14 9.01
CA THR A 247 -2.90 -5.92 9.56
C THR A 247 -3.96 -5.00 10.17
N THR A 248 -5.04 -4.66 9.45
CA THR A 248 -6.07 -3.73 9.95
C THR A 248 -6.80 -4.28 11.19
N PRO A 249 -7.27 -5.55 11.23
CA PRO A 249 -7.87 -6.13 12.45
C PRO A 249 -6.91 -6.17 13.63
N THR A 250 -5.63 -6.46 13.38
CA THR A 250 -4.61 -6.46 14.43
C THR A 250 -4.43 -5.05 14.98
N GLY A 251 -4.38 -4.03 14.11
CA GLY A 251 -4.37 -2.62 14.51
C GLY A 251 -5.59 -2.26 15.37
N VAL A 252 -6.81 -2.65 14.95
CA VAL A 252 -8.04 -2.42 15.74
C VAL A 252 -7.99 -3.10 17.10
N ALA A 253 -7.54 -4.36 17.15
CA ALA A 253 -7.40 -5.09 18.41
C ALA A 253 -6.42 -4.42 19.36
N ILE A 254 -5.27 -3.94 18.84
CA ILE A 254 -4.28 -3.19 19.61
C ILE A 254 -4.87 -1.83 20.06
N GLY A 255 -5.63 -1.15 19.20
CA GLY A 255 -6.28 0.14 19.52
C GLY A 255 -7.27 0.00 20.68
N ILE A 256 -8.09 -1.05 20.66
CA ILE A 256 -9.02 -1.39 21.74
C ILE A 256 -8.27 -1.76 23.02
N TRP A 257 -7.12 -2.43 22.90
CA TRP A 257 -6.31 -2.80 24.06
C TRP A 257 -5.67 -1.56 24.70
N ILE A 258 -5.08 -0.68 23.89
CA ILE A 258 -4.45 0.57 24.34
C ILE A 258 -5.48 1.53 24.93
N SER A 259 -6.69 1.63 24.36
CA SER A 259 -7.73 2.56 24.82
C SER A 259 -8.19 2.35 26.27
N ARG A 260 -7.85 1.22 26.89
CA ARG A 260 -8.06 0.91 28.32
C ARG A 260 -7.13 1.66 29.26
N SER A 261 -5.96 2.07 28.78
CA SER A 261 -4.91 2.73 29.58
C SER A 261 -4.45 4.05 28.97
N TYR A 262 -5.00 4.44 27.81
CA TYR A 262 -4.59 5.61 27.05
C TYR A 262 -5.41 6.84 27.39
N ASN A 263 -4.71 7.96 27.57
CA ASN A 263 -5.32 9.28 27.56
C ASN A 263 -5.03 9.90 26.19
N GLU A 264 -6.07 10.06 25.36
CA GLU A 264 -5.98 10.51 23.96
C GLU A 264 -5.35 11.90 23.80
N THR A 265 -5.30 12.68 24.88
CA THR A 265 -4.69 14.00 24.98
C THR A 265 -3.25 13.99 25.48
N SER A 266 -2.65 12.81 25.71
CA SER A 266 -1.26 12.72 26.13
C SER A 266 -0.33 13.29 25.04
N PRO A 267 0.62 14.19 25.38
CA PRO A 267 1.56 14.73 24.40
C PRO A 267 2.32 13.65 23.62
N ASN A 268 2.72 12.57 24.29
CA ASN A 268 3.43 11.45 23.66
C ASN A 268 2.56 10.71 22.64
N ALA A 269 1.26 10.60 22.91
CA ALA A 269 0.30 9.96 22.02
C ALA A 269 0.19 10.71 20.69
N LEU A 270 0.00 12.03 20.79
CA LEU A 270 -0.16 12.93 19.66
C LEU A 270 1.12 13.01 18.80
N ILE A 271 2.29 13.01 19.44
CA ILE A 271 3.59 12.99 18.73
C ILE A 271 3.75 11.71 17.93
N VAL A 272 3.55 10.54 18.56
CA VAL A 272 3.73 9.24 17.89
C VAL A 272 2.73 9.09 16.75
N GLN A 273 1.45 9.36 17.01
CA GLN A 273 0.40 9.29 15.98
C GLN A 273 0.67 10.25 14.83
N GLY A 274 1.05 11.50 15.14
CA GLY A 274 1.36 12.52 14.15
C GLY A 274 2.55 12.17 13.26
N ILE A 275 3.66 11.68 13.84
CA ILE A 275 4.84 11.24 13.08
C ILE A 275 4.50 10.04 12.19
N LEU A 276 3.81 9.04 12.73
CA LEU A 276 3.44 7.84 11.98
C LEU A 276 2.46 8.14 10.84
N ASN A 277 1.44 8.97 11.07
CA ASN A 277 0.52 9.43 10.02
C ASN A 277 1.27 10.23 8.95
N SER A 278 2.20 11.11 9.35
CA SER A 278 3.00 11.86 8.39
C SER A 278 3.84 10.96 7.49
N ALA A 279 4.53 9.99 8.08
CA ALA A 279 5.34 9.04 7.33
C ALA A 279 4.47 8.19 6.38
N SER A 280 3.34 7.69 6.88
CA SER A 280 2.36 6.93 6.09
C SER A 280 1.82 7.73 4.90
N ALA A 281 1.43 9.00 5.11
CA ALA A 281 0.98 9.88 4.04
C ALA A 281 2.06 10.08 2.97
N GLY A 282 3.30 10.32 3.39
CA GLY A 282 4.45 10.47 2.49
C GLY A 282 4.69 9.23 1.62
N ILE A 283 4.58 8.03 2.21
CA ILE A 283 4.71 6.77 1.47
C ILE A 283 3.58 6.65 0.45
N LEU A 284 2.31 6.82 0.85
CA LEU A 284 1.18 6.66 -0.07
C LEU A 284 1.17 7.68 -1.21
N ILE A 285 1.57 8.92 -0.94
CA ILE A 285 1.73 9.95 -1.98
C ILE A 285 2.79 9.52 -3.00
N TYR A 286 3.95 9.03 -2.53
CA TYR A 286 4.99 8.51 -3.41
C TYR A 286 4.48 7.32 -4.23
N MET A 287 3.85 6.34 -3.58
CA MET A 287 3.30 5.15 -4.24
C MET A 287 2.29 5.52 -5.32
N ALA A 288 1.39 6.46 -5.05
CA ALA A 288 0.40 6.87 -6.02
C ALA A 288 1.04 7.61 -7.21
N LEU A 289 1.86 8.63 -6.95
CA LEU A 289 2.42 9.47 -8.01
C LEU A 289 3.49 8.76 -8.85
N VAL A 290 4.41 8.04 -8.21
CA VAL A 290 5.59 7.48 -8.88
C VAL A 290 5.33 6.04 -9.34
N ASP A 291 4.85 5.19 -8.42
CA ASP A 291 4.78 3.75 -8.68
C ASP A 291 3.53 3.30 -9.42
N LEU A 292 2.42 4.04 -9.30
CA LEU A 292 1.20 3.78 -10.04
C LEU A 292 1.08 4.72 -11.23
N LEU A 293 0.96 6.03 -11.00
CA LEU A 293 0.70 6.99 -12.06
C LEU A 293 1.88 7.13 -13.01
N GLY A 294 3.08 7.38 -12.48
CA GLY A 294 4.30 7.50 -13.29
C GLY A 294 4.57 6.25 -14.12
N ALA A 295 4.48 5.06 -13.51
CA ALA A 295 4.72 3.80 -14.20
C ALA A 295 3.66 3.44 -15.26
N ASP A 296 2.37 3.65 -14.95
CA ASP A 296 1.29 3.25 -15.86
C ASP A 296 1.02 4.29 -16.95
N PHE A 297 1.01 5.60 -16.63
CA PHE A 297 0.68 6.67 -17.59
C PHE A 297 1.80 6.91 -18.60
N MET A 298 3.04 6.58 -18.25
CA MET A 298 4.18 6.66 -19.17
C MET A 298 4.38 5.37 -19.99
N ASN A 299 3.48 4.39 -19.87
CA ASN A 299 3.53 3.16 -20.66
C ASN A 299 3.14 3.42 -22.12
N SER A 300 3.89 2.88 -23.08
CA SER A 300 3.62 3.04 -24.53
C SER A 300 2.20 2.62 -24.94
N ASN A 301 1.61 1.63 -24.27
CA ASN A 301 0.23 1.21 -24.54
C ASN A 301 -0.81 2.27 -24.16
N MET A 302 -0.53 3.07 -23.13
CA MET A 302 -1.36 4.19 -22.69
C MET A 302 -1.16 5.40 -23.61
N LEU A 303 0.11 5.74 -23.90
CA LEU A 303 0.48 6.91 -24.71
C LEU A 303 0.02 6.81 -26.17
N CYS A 304 0.03 5.61 -26.76
CA CYS A 304 -0.39 5.42 -28.14
C CYS A 304 -1.92 5.39 -28.33
N ASN A 305 -2.72 5.51 -27.25
CA ASN A 305 -4.18 5.41 -27.32
C ASN A 305 -4.87 6.56 -26.56
N LEU A 306 -5.17 7.65 -27.28
CA LEU A 306 -5.78 8.86 -26.73
C LEU A 306 -7.10 8.61 -25.98
N ARG A 307 -7.95 7.68 -26.46
CA ARG A 307 -9.22 7.36 -25.78
C ARG A 307 -8.98 6.68 -24.44
N LEU A 308 -8.00 5.76 -24.39
CA LEU A 308 -7.62 5.10 -23.14
C LEU A 308 -6.95 6.09 -22.18
N GLN A 309 -6.08 6.95 -22.69
CA GLN A 309 -5.40 7.98 -21.91
C GLN A 309 -6.41 8.96 -21.29
N LEU A 310 -7.34 9.50 -22.08
CA LEU A 310 -8.39 10.41 -21.57
C LEU A 310 -9.29 9.68 -20.56
N GLY A 311 -9.69 8.45 -20.86
CA GLY A 311 -10.45 7.61 -19.94
C GLY A 311 -9.74 7.42 -18.61
N ALA A 312 -8.43 7.13 -18.63
CA ALA A 312 -7.63 6.93 -17.42
C ALA A 312 -7.49 8.21 -16.59
N HIS A 313 -7.33 9.38 -17.23
CA HIS A 313 -7.31 10.66 -16.50
C HIS A 313 -8.68 10.97 -15.87
N LEU A 314 -9.77 10.68 -16.57
CA LEU A 314 -11.12 10.86 -16.02
C LEU A 314 -11.35 9.92 -14.83
N THR A 315 -11.04 8.63 -14.96
CA THR A 315 -11.22 7.69 -13.84
C THR A 315 -10.30 7.99 -12.67
N LEU A 316 -9.09 8.49 -12.92
CA LEU A 316 -8.19 9.01 -11.89
C LEU A 316 -8.83 10.16 -11.10
N LEU A 317 -9.38 11.17 -11.78
CA LEU A 317 -10.06 12.30 -11.15
C LEU A 317 -11.30 11.86 -10.38
N VAL A 318 -12.09 10.92 -10.92
CA VAL A 318 -13.26 10.36 -10.23
C VAL A 318 -12.83 9.60 -8.97
N GLY A 319 -11.74 8.84 -9.02
CA GLY A 319 -11.17 8.16 -7.86
C GLY A 319 -10.78 9.15 -6.76
N ALA A 320 -10.02 10.18 -7.11
CA ALA A 320 -9.62 11.23 -6.17
C ALA A 320 -10.83 11.97 -5.57
N LEU A 321 -11.78 12.38 -6.43
CA LEU A 321 -13.00 13.07 -6.00
C LEU A 321 -13.85 12.20 -5.07
N SER A 322 -13.99 10.90 -5.35
CA SER A 322 -14.76 10.00 -4.51
C SER A 322 -14.21 9.93 -3.09
N MET A 323 -12.89 9.83 -2.92
CA MET A 323 -12.25 9.82 -1.61
C MET A 323 -12.31 11.19 -0.91
N SER A 324 -12.20 12.29 -1.66
CA SER A 324 -12.37 13.63 -1.09
C SER A 324 -13.79 13.91 -0.62
N LEU A 325 -14.81 13.42 -1.33
CA LEU A 325 -16.21 13.53 -0.90
C LEU A 325 -16.49 12.72 0.36
N LEU A 326 -15.88 11.53 0.50
CA LEU A 326 -15.93 10.75 1.74
C LEU A 326 -15.32 11.53 2.92
N ALA A 327 -14.17 12.18 2.72
CA ALA A 327 -13.54 12.98 3.77
C ALA A 327 -14.44 14.16 4.24
N ILE A 328 -15.18 14.79 3.33
CA ILE A 328 -16.16 15.82 3.68
C ILE A 328 -17.33 15.21 4.47
N TRP A 329 -17.78 14.02 4.07
CA TRP A 329 -18.88 13.34 4.74
C TRP A 329 -18.52 12.84 6.15
N GLU A 330 -17.27 12.46 6.39
CA GLU A 330 -16.76 12.06 7.71
C GLU A 330 -16.57 13.24 8.67
N GLY A 331 -16.27 14.43 8.14
CA GLY A 331 -16.04 15.64 8.93
C GLY A 331 -17.30 16.39 9.38
N ASN A 332 -18.49 15.94 8.97
CA ASN A 332 -19.79 16.57 9.21
C ASN A 332 -20.67 15.72 10.15
#